data_AF-A0A7G6S8U6-F1
#
_entry.id   AF-A0A7G6S8U6-F1
#
_cell.length_a   1.000
_cell.length_b   1.000
_cell.length_c   1.000
_cell.angle_alpha   90.00
_cell.angle_beta   90.00
_cell.angle_gamma   90.00
#
_symmetry.space_group_name_H-M   'P 1'
#
loop_
_entity.id
_entity.type
_entity.pdbx_description
1 polymer ?
#
loop_
_entity_poly.entity_id
_entity_poly.type
_entity_poly.pdbx_seq_one_letter_code
_entity_poly.pdbx_strand_id
1 'polypeptide(L)' 'MSLFDEEPKRKIAHEIGQELSLLSVAELDERIGVLRGEITRLEEERARKGDSKVAAEALFR' A
#
# COMPACT_ATOMS: atom_id res chain seq x y z
N MET A 1 -13.81 9.38 30.42
CA MET A 1 -12.78 9.17 29.39
C MET A 1 -12.91 7.72 28.95
N SER A 2 -13.40 7.50 27.73
CA SER A 2 -13.67 6.15 27.21
C SER A 2 -12.35 5.47 26.84
N LEU A 3 -12.09 4.30 27.42
CA LEU A 3 -10.90 3.46 27.20
C LEU A 3 -10.95 2.64 25.88
N PHE A 4 -11.92 2.89 25.01
CA PHE A 4 -12.30 1.94 23.95
C PHE A 4 -11.92 2.33 22.52
N ASP A 5 -11.12 3.38 22.31
CA ASP A 5 -10.86 3.89 20.95
C ASP A 5 -9.40 3.75 20.48
N GLU A 6 -8.58 2.96 21.18
CA GLU A 6 -7.30 2.54 20.61
C GLU A 6 -7.52 1.28 19.76
N GLU A 7 -8.02 1.46 18.54
CA GLU A 7 -7.87 0.43 17.51
C GLU A 7 -6.40 0.00 17.48
N PRO A 8 -6.10 -1.32 17.45
CA PRO A 8 -4.73 -1.79 17.43
C PRO A 8 -4.05 -1.22 16.19
N LYS A 9 -3.15 -0.25 16.40
CA LYS A 9 -2.36 0.37 15.34
C LYS A 9 -1.65 -0.76 14.62
N ARG A 10 -2.04 -1.01 13.36
CA ARG A 10 -1.38 -2.02 12.53
C ARG A 10 0.10 -1.72 12.56
N LYS A 11 0.91 -2.67 13.02
CA LYS A 11 2.36 -2.52 12.98
C LYS A 11 2.75 -2.21 11.55
N ILE A 12 3.36 -1.05 11.35
CA ILE A 12 3.91 -0.67 10.06
C ILE A 12 5.13 -1.58 9.84
N ALA A 13 4.99 -2.55 8.94
CA ALA A 13 6.07 -3.50 8.63
C ALA A 13 7.27 -2.83 7.96
N HIS A 14 7.03 -1.70 7.27
CA HIS A 14 8.06 -0.93 6.57
C HIS A 14 7.68 0.56 6.50
N GLU A 15 8.63 1.45 6.80
CA GLU A 15 8.55 2.89 6.56
C GLU A 15 9.48 3.30 5.40
N ILE A 16 8.97 4.15 4.50
CA ILE A 16 9.70 4.64 3.32
C ILE A 16 10.86 5.53 3.77
N GLY A 17 12.06 5.24 3.28
CA GLY A 17 13.26 5.99 3.62
C GLY A 17 13.86 5.64 4.98
N GLN A 18 13.40 4.55 5.63
CA GLN A 18 14.03 4.06 6.85
C GLN A 18 15.48 3.65 6.60
N GLU A 19 16.29 3.77 7.65
CA GLU A 19 17.68 3.29 7.68
C GLU A 19 17.70 1.74 7.57
N LEU A 20 18.61 1.20 6.76
CA LEU A 20 18.64 -0.24 6.42
C LEU A 20 19.87 -0.97 6.98
N SER A 21 20.88 -0.27 7.50
CA SER A 21 22.17 -0.85 7.92
C SER A 21 22.05 -1.86 9.05
N LEU A 22 20.99 -1.75 9.86
CA LEU A 22 20.73 -2.66 10.98
C LEU A 22 19.84 -3.86 10.61
N LEU A 23 19.39 -3.95 9.35
CA LEU A 23 18.50 -5.02 8.89
C LEU A 23 19.29 -6.20 8.33
N SER A 24 18.85 -7.41 8.66
CA SER A 24 19.31 -8.63 8.01
C SER A 24 18.76 -8.76 6.58
N VAL A 25 19.36 -9.66 5.80
CA VAL A 25 18.88 -9.95 4.43
C VAL A 25 17.44 -10.46 4.42
N ALA A 26 17.08 -11.37 5.35
CA ALA A 26 15.72 -11.88 5.46
C ALA A 26 14.71 -10.78 5.78
N GLU A 27 15.06 -9.85 6.65
CA GLU A 27 14.26 -8.68 6.99
C GLU A 27 14.06 -7.72 5.82
N LEU A 28 15.06 -7.60 4.94
CA LEU A 28 14.95 -6.85 3.69
C LEU A 28 14.01 -7.56 2.71
N ASP A 29 14.12 -8.88 2.57
CA ASP A 29 13.25 -9.68 1.70
C ASP A 29 11.78 -9.60 2.11
N GLU A 30 11.48 -9.69 3.40
CA GLU A 30 10.12 -9.53 3.94
C GLU A 30 9.54 -8.14 3.61
N ARG A 31 10.32 -7.08 3.83
CA ARG A 31 9.91 -5.70 3.52
C ARG A 31 9.68 -5.48 2.03
N ILE A 32 10.57 -6.00 1.18
CA ILE A 32 10.42 -5.97 -0.29
C ILE A 32 9.13 -6.67 -0.71
N GLY A 33 8.82 -7.83 -0.12
CA GLY A 33 7.59 -8.56 -0.39
C GLY A 33 6.34 -7.72 -0.11
N VAL A 34 6.28 -7.08 1.06
CA VAL A 34 5.16 -6.20 1.44
C VAL A 34 5.01 -5.03 0.46
N LEU A 35 6.11 -4.35 0.12
CA LEU A 35 6.09 -3.21 -0.79
C LEU A 35 5.65 -3.59 -2.20
N ARG A 36 6.10 -4.74 -2.72
CA ARG A 36 5.65 -5.25 -4.02
C ARG A 36 4.15 -5.53 -4.03
N GLY A 37 3.62 -6.13 -2.97
CA GLY A 37 2.18 -6.35 -2.83
C GLY A 37 1.38 -5.05 -2.84
N GLU A 38 1.88 -4.01 -2.16
CA GLU A 38 1.23 -2.70 -2.17
C GLU A 38 1.32 -2.02 -3.54
N ILE A 39 2.43 -2.14 -4.25
CA ILE A 39 2.54 -1.65 -5.64
C ILE A 39 1.47 -2.30 -6.52
N THR A 40 1.33 -3.63 -6.49
CA THR A 40 0.32 -4.35 -7.27
C THR A 40 -1.09 -3.86 -6.94
N ARG A 41 -1.41 -3.70 -5.65
CA ARG A 41 -2.71 -3.17 -5.22
C ARG A 41 -2.99 -1.77 -5.80
N LEU A 42 -2.00 -0.89 -5.78
CA LEU A 42 -2.12 0.47 -6.31
C LEU A 42 -2.26 0.49 -7.83
N GLU A 43 -1.52 -0.35 -8.53
CA GLU A 43 -1.62 -0.54 -9.98
C GLU A 43 -3.01 -1.04 -10.39
N GLU A 44 -3.56 -2.01 -9.66
CA GLU A 44 -4.91 -2.51 -9.88
C GLU A 44 -5.97 -1.43 -9.65
N GLU A 45 -5.88 -0.65 -8.56
CA GLU A 45 -6.82 0.47 -8.34
C GLU A 45 -6.69 1.54 -9.42
N ARG A 46 -5.46 1.84 -9.85
CA ARG A 46 -5.23 2.78 -10.95
C ARG A 46 -5.88 2.28 -12.23
N ALA A 47 -5.77 0.99 -12.55
CA ALA A 47 -6.42 0.38 -13.71
C ALA A 47 -7.94 0.49 -13.60
N ARG A 48 -8.53 0.07 -12.47
CA ARG A 48 -9.98 0.18 -12.22
C ARG A 48 -10.51 1.61 -12.39
N LYS A 49 -9.79 2.61 -11.84
CA LYS A 49 -10.16 4.02 -11.96
C LYS A 49 -9.92 4.57 -13.37
N GLY A 50 -8.89 4.11 -14.06
CA GLY A 50 -8.61 4.46 -15.46
C GLY A 50 -9.70 3.98 -16.40
N ASP A 51 -10.11 2.72 -16.27
CA ASP A 51 -11.19 2.11 -17.06
C ASP A 51 -12.53 2.82 -16.81
N SER A 52 -12.78 3.20 -15.56
CA SER A 52 -13.96 4.01 -15.19
C SER A 52 -13.96 5.38 -15.88
N LYS A 53 -12.78 6.03 -16.00
CA LYS A 53 -12.65 7.32 -16.68
C LYS A 53 -12.91 7.20 -18.18
N VAL A 54 -12.38 6.17 -18.84
CA VAL A 54 -12.59 5.92 -20.28
C VAL A 54 -14.06 5.57 -20.56
N ALA A 55 -14.68 4.75 -19.71
CA ALA A 55 -16.10 4.42 -19.82
C ALA A 55 -17.01 5.66 -19.64
N ALA A 56 -16.67 6.55 -18.71
CA ALA A 56 -17.39 7.82 -18.54
C ALA A 56 -17.23 8.73 -19.77
N GLU A 57 -16.01 8.90 -20.28
CA GLU A 57 -15.75 9.73 -21.47
C GLU A 57 -16.43 9.22 -22.76
N ALA A 58 -16.74 7.93 -22.84
CA ALA A 58 -17.50 7.32 -23.94
C ALA A 58 -19.02 7.52 -23.81
N LEU A 59 -19.54 7.69 -22.58
CA LEU A 59 -20.97 7.92 -22.33
C LEU A 59 -21.38 9.38 -22.55
N PHE A 60 -20.44 10.32 -22.42
CA PHE A 60 -20.66 11.76 -22.63
C PHE A 60 -20.29 12.25 -24.04
N ARG A 61 -20.09 11.35 -25.01
CA ARG A 61 -19.76 11.67 -26.41
C ARG A 61 -20.85 11.24 -27.38
#